data_AF-A0A8J6YMX6-F1
#
_entry.id   AF-A0A8J6YMX6-F1
#
_cell.length_a   1.000
_cell.length_b   1.000
_cell.length_c   1.000
_cell.angle_alpha   90.00
_cell.angle_beta   90.00
_cell.angle_gamma   90.00
#
_symmetry.space_group_name_H-M   'P 1'
#
loop_
_entity.id
_entity.type
_entity.pdbx_description
1 polymer ?
#
loop_
_entity_poly.entity_id
_entity_poly.type
_entity_poly.pdbx_seq_one_letter_code
_entity_poly.pdbx_strand_id
1 'polypeptide(L)'
;MPDTPVSRRGVLFALGALPLVLAVGACSTSRPDRGAPVPTDFDNPRARALADRARAALAAHNPDTAIALARESLQAWPASTQTWGLLREAATAAGRDEDRRLATFFEGRIKDYEAMHPLQARLAFLGAARQPPAATPSIGPWAERLAGYFAWKDARSGKQTGPLR
;
A
#
# COMPACT_ATOMS: atom_id res chain seq x y z
N MET A 1 19.47 -7.41 -68.99
CA MET A 1 20.17 -6.32 -69.69
C MET A 1 19.42 -6.08 -70.98
N PRO A 2 18.80 -4.90 -71.15
CA PRO A 2 19.54 -3.75 -71.68
C PRO A 2 19.42 -2.47 -70.85
N ASP A 3 20.33 -1.56 -71.19
CA ASP A 3 20.75 -0.32 -70.53
C ASP A 3 19.79 0.88 -70.67
N THR A 4 20.03 1.84 -69.77
CA THR A 4 19.44 3.19 -69.59
C THR A 4 19.59 4.14 -70.80
N PRO A 5 18.87 5.30 -70.84
CA PRO A 5 19.55 6.55 -70.42
C PRO A 5 18.71 7.66 -69.76
N VAL A 6 19.28 8.24 -68.69
CA VAL A 6 19.64 9.65 -68.40
C VAL A 6 18.68 10.85 -68.71
N SER A 7 18.75 11.83 -67.77
CA SER A 7 18.64 13.31 -67.91
C SER A 7 17.27 13.94 -67.58
N ARG A 8 17.13 15.13 -66.96
CA ARG A 8 17.98 16.10 -66.21
C ARG A 8 17.04 17.29 -65.89
N ARG A 9 17.35 18.07 -64.84
CA ARG A 9 16.85 19.44 -64.52
C ARG A 9 15.44 19.50 -63.88
N GLY A 10 15.16 20.29 -62.86
CA GLY A 10 15.95 21.27 -62.13
C GLY A 10 15.06 22.04 -61.13
N VAL A 11 15.72 22.58 -60.10
CA VAL A 11 15.52 23.87 -59.39
C VAL A 11 14.09 24.33 -59.01
N LEU A 12 13.87 24.57 -57.70
CA LEU A 12 13.32 25.80 -57.08
C LEU A 12 12.88 25.46 -55.64
N PHE A 13 13.70 25.73 -54.61
CA PHE A 13 13.69 26.93 -53.77
C PHE A 13 12.33 27.36 -53.17
N ALA A 14 12.39 27.53 -51.84
CA ALA A 14 11.64 28.47 -51.01
C ALA A 14 10.26 28.06 -50.46
N LEU A 15 10.26 27.62 -49.21
CA LEU A 15 9.29 27.92 -48.13
C LEU A 15 9.92 27.30 -46.86
N GLY A 16 10.37 28.02 -45.85
CA GLY A 16 9.79 29.21 -45.25
C GLY A 16 9.37 28.83 -43.82
N ALA A 17 10.00 29.47 -42.82
CA ALA A 17 9.62 29.58 -41.41
C ALA A 17 9.82 28.33 -40.49
N LEU A 18 10.73 28.36 -39.50
CA LEU A 18 10.64 28.96 -38.13
C LEU A 18 9.94 28.01 -37.12
N PRO A 19 10.29 28.03 -35.81
CA PRO A 19 11.57 27.80 -35.15
C PRO A 19 11.56 26.48 -34.31
N LEU A 20 12.74 25.88 -34.15
CA LEU A 20 12.98 24.78 -33.21
C LEU A 20 12.98 25.34 -31.78
N VAL A 21 11.81 25.39 -31.13
CA VAL A 21 11.70 25.79 -29.72
C VAL A 21 12.30 24.68 -28.86
N LEU A 22 13.49 24.99 -28.33
CA LEU A 22 14.14 24.32 -27.22
C LEU A 22 13.23 24.35 -25.98
N ALA A 23 12.33 23.37 -25.86
CA ALA A 23 11.71 23.03 -24.60
C ALA A 23 12.74 22.25 -23.78
N VAL A 24 13.72 22.96 -23.21
CA VAL A 24 14.49 22.44 -22.07
C VAL A 24 13.48 22.26 -20.95
N GLY A 25 13.03 21.02 -20.81
CA GLY A 25 12.02 20.60 -19.86
C GLY A 25 12.33 21.19 -18.51
N ALA A 26 11.33 21.88 -17.95
CA ALA A 26 11.32 22.30 -16.58
C ALA A 26 11.77 21.11 -15.72
N CYS A 27 12.95 21.24 -15.11
CA CYS A 27 13.31 20.47 -13.93
C CYS A 27 12.29 20.84 -12.86
N SER A 28 11.13 20.18 -12.92
CA SER A 28 10.18 20.12 -11.83
C SER A 28 10.97 19.60 -10.64
N THR A 29 11.44 20.54 -9.83
CA THR A 29 12.02 20.28 -8.53
C THR A 29 10.85 19.80 -7.70
N SER A 30 10.46 18.55 -7.90
CA SER A 30 9.45 17.87 -7.11
C SER A 30 9.99 17.91 -5.70
N ARG A 31 9.56 18.92 -4.93
CA ARG A 31 9.79 18.93 -3.49
C ARG A 31 9.36 17.56 -3.03
N PRO A 32 10.20 16.81 -2.32
CA PRO A 32 9.75 15.58 -1.69
C PRO A 32 8.54 16.00 -0.87
N ASP A 33 7.37 15.54 -1.31
CA ASP A 33 6.13 15.74 -0.60
C ASP A 33 6.44 15.29 0.83
N ARG A 34 6.40 16.23 1.77
CA ARG A 34 6.67 15.94 3.18
C ARG A 34 5.50 15.04 3.56
N GLY A 35 5.70 13.73 3.39
CA GLY A 35 4.62 12.77 3.25
C GLY A 35 3.57 12.97 4.33
N ALA A 36 2.32 12.67 3.99
CA ALA A 36 1.17 12.79 4.88
C ALA A 36 1.54 12.41 6.33
N PRO A 37 1.08 13.18 7.33
CA PRO A 37 1.45 12.98 8.72
C PRO A 37 1.30 11.51 9.09
N VAL A 38 2.41 10.91 9.54
CA VAL A 38 2.44 9.50 9.92
C VAL A 38 1.56 9.35 11.17
N PRO A 39 0.54 8.46 11.16
CA PRO A 39 -0.24 8.17 12.35
C PRO A 39 0.69 7.78 13.51
N THR A 40 0.52 8.41 14.67
CA THR A 40 1.40 8.23 15.83
C THR A 40 0.79 7.36 16.93
N ASP A 41 -0.41 6.84 16.70
CA ASP A 41 -1.32 6.26 17.68
C ASP A 41 -1.44 4.73 17.58
N PHE A 42 -0.39 4.04 17.11
CA PHE A 42 -0.37 2.58 17.14
C PHE A 42 -0.14 2.05 18.56
N ASP A 43 -1.19 1.43 19.12
CA ASP A 43 -1.26 0.99 20.52
C ASP A 43 -1.35 -0.54 20.59
N ASN A 44 -0.19 -1.19 20.74
CA ASN A 44 -0.08 -2.64 20.84
C ASN A 44 -0.78 -3.20 22.10
N PRO A 45 -0.58 -2.63 23.32
CA PRO A 45 -1.33 -3.07 24.51
C PRO A 45 -2.85 -3.07 24.33
N ARG A 46 -3.43 -1.98 23.80
CA ARG A 46 -4.87 -1.91 23.52
C ARG A 46 -5.28 -2.93 22.47
N ALA A 47 -4.49 -3.08 21.40
CA ALA A 47 -4.77 -4.06 20.36
C ALA A 47 -4.81 -5.50 20.89
N ARG A 48 -3.89 -5.86 21.79
CA ARG A 48 -3.87 -7.19 22.44
C ARG A 48 -5.11 -7.41 23.30
N ALA A 49 -5.47 -6.44 24.14
CA ALA A 49 -6.66 -6.53 24.97
C ALA A 49 -7.95 -6.71 24.12
N LEU A 50 -8.05 -6.01 22.99
CA LEU A 50 -9.14 -6.16 22.04
C LEU A 50 -9.13 -7.52 21.35
N ALA A 51 -7.96 -8.03 20.94
CA ALA A 51 -7.83 -9.36 20.34
C ALA A 51 -8.19 -10.49 21.32
N ASP A 52 -7.83 -10.35 22.60
CA ASP A 52 -8.20 -11.33 23.62
C ASP A 52 -9.71 -11.35 23.87
N ARG A 53 -10.36 -10.18 23.91
CA ARG A 53 -11.81 -10.08 23.97
C ARG A 53 -12.49 -10.64 22.71
N ALA A 54 -11.92 -10.40 21.53
CA ALA A 54 -12.41 -10.97 20.28
C ALA A 54 -12.34 -12.51 20.29
N ARG A 55 -11.25 -13.09 20.81
CA ARG A 55 -11.11 -14.54 20.96
C ARG A 55 -12.11 -15.11 21.95
N ALA A 56 -12.34 -14.44 23.07
CA ALA A 56 -13.35 -14.82 24.04
C ALA A 56 -14.77 -14.77 23.44
N ALA A 57 -15.10 -13.74 22.66
CA ALA A 57 -16.38 -13.65 21.96
C ALA A 57 -16.57 -14.78 20.94
N LEU A 58 -15.52 -15.12 20.19
CA LEU A 58 -15.58 -16.25 19.24
C LEU A 58 -15.78 -17.58 19.95
N ALA A 59 -15.07 -17.81 21.06
CA ALA A 59 -15.24 -19.00 21.90
C ALA A 59 -16.64 -19.10 22.52
N ALA A 60 -17.30 -17.96 22.77
CA ALA A 60 -18.68 -17.88 23.23
C ALA A 60 -19.72 -17.98 22.10
N HIS A 61 -19.32 -18.42 20.90
CA HIS A 61 -20.17 -18.51 19.71
C HIS A 61 -20.87 -17.18 19.34
N ASN A 62 -20.19 -16.05 19.59
CA ASN A 62 -20.65 -14.72 19.19
C ASN A 62 -19.70 -14.12 18.13
N PRO A 63 -19.77 -14.62 16.89
CA PRO A 63 -18.81 -14.26 15.86
C PRO A 63 -18.93 -12.80 15.40
N ASP A 64 -20.13 -12.20 15.44
CA ASP A 64 -20.30 -10.78 15.09
C ASP A 64 -19.57 -9.85 16.06
N THR A 65 -19.64 -10.14 17.36
CA THR A 65 -18.88 -9.41 18.38
C THR A 65 -17.37 -9.63 18.21
N ALA A 66 -16.97 -10.86 17.89
CA ALA A 66 -15.57 -11.17 17.61
C ALA A 66 -15.02 -10.39 16.40
N ILE A 67 -15.80 -10.26 15.32
CA ILE A 67 -15.44 -9.48 14.13
C ILE A 67 -15.27 -8.00 14.50
N ALA A 68 -16.22 -7.41 15.23
CA ALA A 68 -16.13 -6.01 15.64
C ALA A 68 -14.86 -5.74 16.47
N LEU A 69 -14.62 -6.58 17.49
CA LEU A 69 -13.45 -6.46 18.36
C LEU A 69 -12.13 -6.72 17.62
N ALA A 70 -12.09 -7.68 16.68
CA ALA A 70 -10.91 -7.95 15.87
C ALA A 70 -10.59 -6.76 14.94
N ARG A 71 -11.61 -6.16 14.33
CA ARG A 71 -11.44 -4.94 13.51
C ARG A 71 -10.96 -3.77 14.36
N GLU A 72 -11.50 -3.57 15.57
CA GLU A 72 -10.99 -2.54 16.49
C GLU A 72 -9.54 -2.80 16.91
N SER A 73 -9.16 -4.06 17.19
CA SER A 73 -7.78 -4.45 17.48
C SER A 73 -6.85 -4.12 16.32
N LEU A 74 -7.27 -4.42 15.08
CA LEU A 74 -6.50 -4.11 13.87
C LEU A 74 -6.43 -2.60 13.59
N GLN A 75 -7.43 -1.83 14.02
CA GLN A 75 -7.27 -0.37 14.04
C GLN A 75 -6.12 -0.01 15.00
N ALA A 76 -6.14 -0.47 16.24
CA ALA A 76 -5.06 -0.15 17.18
C ALA A 76 -3.67 -0.66 16.74
N TRP A 77 -3.59 -1.85 16.12
CA TRP A 77 -2.35 -2.45 15.63
C TRP A 77 -2.57 -3.27 14.34
N PRO A 78 -2.43 -2.65 13.16
CA PRO A 78 -2.85 -3.27 11.89
C PRO A 78 -1.94 -4.41 11.42
N ALA A 79 -0.70 -4.50 11.92
CA ALA A 79 0.26 -5.53 11.53
C ALA A 79 0.15 -6.83 12.35
N SER A 80 -0.94 -7.03 13.11
CA SER A 80 -1.14 -8.27 13.86
C SER A 80 -1.64 -9.40 12.95
N THR A 81 -0.73 -10.26 12.47
CA THR A 81 -1.09 -11.46 11.69
C THR A 81 -2.09 -12.35 12.45
N GLN A 82 -1.93 -12.48 13.77
CA GLN A 82 -2.84 -13.26 14.60
C GLN A 82 -4.26 -12.66 14.61
N THR A 83 -4.40 -11.35 14.68
CA THR A 83 -5.73 -10.71 14.68
C THR A 83 -6.39 -10.81 13.30
N TRP A 84 -5.63 -10.77 12.21
CA TRP A 84 -6.17 -11.06 10.88
C TRP A 84 -6.66 -12.51 10.77
N GLY A 85 -5.91 -13.48 11.28
CA GLY A 85 -6.37 -14.88 11.37
C GLY A 85 -7.67 -15.01 12.19
N LEU A 86 -7.76 -14.32 13.33
CA LEU A 86 -8.96 -14.28 14.16
C LEU A 86 -10.17 -13.66 13.44
N LEU A 87 -9.96 -12.57 12.70
CA LEU A 87 -11.01 -11.95 11.88
C LEU A 87 -11.50 -12.93 10.81
N ARG A 88 -10.59 -13.67 10.16
CA ARG A 88 -10.95 -14.69 9.17
C ARG A 88 -11.79 -15.81 9.78
N GLU A 89 -11.39 -16.32 10.95
CA GLU A 89 -12.13 -17.37 11.66
C GLU A 89 -13.54 -16.90 12.06
N ALA A 90 -13.65 -15.72 12.68
CA ALA A 90 -14.92 -15.15 13.08
C ALA A 90 -15.82 -14.84 11.88
N ALA A 91 -15.27 -14.28 10.80
CA ALA A 91 -15.99 -14.02 9.56
C ALA A 91 -16.50 -15.31 8.89
N THR A 92 -15.71 -16.39 8.96
CA THR A 92 -16.14 -17.71 8.47
C THR A 92 -17.30 -18.24 9.29
N ALA A 93 -17.24 -18.16 10.61
CA ALA A 93 -18.33 -18.58 11.50
C ALA A 93 -19.62 -17.77 11.31
N ALA A 94 -19.52 -16.48 10.96
CA ALA A 94 -20.65 -15.61 10.69
C ALA A 94 -21.14 -15.61 9.22
N GLY A 95 -20.50 -16.36 8.31
CA GLY A 95 -20.82 -16.31 6.88
C GLY A 95 -20.52 -14.94 6.21
N ARG A 96 -19.65 -14.12 6.79
CA ARG A 96 -19.28 -12.78 6.28
C ARG A 96 -18.13 -12.87 5.28
N ASP A 97 -18.50 -13.13 4.04
CA ASP A 97 -17.56 -13.43 2.97
C ASP A 97 -16.60 -12.28 2.62
N GLU A 98 -17.03 -11.03 2.73
CA GLU A 98 -16.17 -9.87 2.50
C GLU A 98 -15.07 -9.77 3.56
N ASP A 99 -15.43 -9.85 4.85
CA ASP A 99 -14.47 -9.82 5.96
C ASP A 99 -13.48 -10.99 5.88
N ARG A 100 -13.96 -12.17 5.48
CA ARG A 100 -13.11 -13.35 5.26
C ARG A 100 -12.07 -13.11 4.17
N ARG A 101 -12.47 -12.55 3.01
CA ARG A 101 -11.56 -12.21 1.90
C ARG A 101 -10.56 -11.13 2.30
N LEU A 102 -11.04 -10.08 2.96
CA LEU A 102 -10.22 -9.00 3.50
C LEU A 102 -9.13 -9.54 4.43
N ALA A 103 -9.51 -10.38 5.39
CA ALA A 103 -8.59 -10.96 6.35
C ALA A 103 -7.55 -11.86 5.69
N THR A 104 -7.99 -12.72 4.77
CA THR A 104 -7.09 -13.59 3.99
C THR A 104 -6.09 -12.79 3.17
N PHE A 105 -6.51 -11.67 2.58
CA PHE A 105 -5.64 -10.82 1.77
C PHE A 105 -4.47 -10.25 2.60
N PHE A 106 -4.74 -9.80 3.83
CA PHE A 106 -3.74 -9.14 4.66
C PHE A 106 -2.90 -10.12 5.50
N GLU A 107 -3.49 -11.21 6.02
CA GLU A 107 -2.80 -12.20 6.86
C GLU A 107 -1.51 -12.71 6.19
N GLY A 108 -1.59 -13.11 4.92
CA GLY A 108 -0.42 -13.59 4.17
C GLY A 108 0.63 -12.49 3.92
N ARG A 109 0.19 -11.31 3.49
CA ARG A 109 1.09 -10.20 3.10
C ARG A 109 1.84 -9.60 4.26
N ILE A 110 1.18 -9.46 5.42
CA ILE A 110 1.81 -8.86 6.59
C ILE A 110 3.00 -9.70 7.04
N LYS A 111 2.85 -11.03 7.08
CA LYS A 111 3.94 -11.95 7.42
C LYS A 111 5.16 -11.73 6.51
N ASP A 112 4.94 -11.65 5.20
CA ASP A 112 6.03 -11.45 4.23
C ASP A 112 6.66 -10.06 4.39
N TYR A 113 5.84 -9.03 4.61
CA TYR A 113 6.30 -7.64 4.66
C TYR A 113 6.95 -7.26 6.00
N GLU A 114 6.64 -7.97 7.09
CA GLU A 114 7.36 -7.81 8.35
C GLU A 114 8.83 -8.24 8.26
N ALA A 115 9.16 -9.14 7.33
CA ALA A 115 10.53 -9.58 7.03
C ALA A 115 11.29 -8.61 6.09
N MET A 116 10.61 -7.64 5.48
CA MET A 116 11.19 -6.66 4.56
C MET A 116 11.61 -5.38 5.28
N HIS A 117 12.39 -4.53 4.58
CA HIS A 117 12.64 -3.17 5.04
C HIS A 117 11.32 -2.39 5.15
N PRO A 118 11.05 -1.63 6.23
CA PRO A 118 9.76 -0.95 6.43
C PRO A 118 9.33 -0.04 5.27
N LEU A 119 10.28 0.69 4.67
CA LEU A 119 10.00 1.48 3.46
C LEU A 119 9.43 0.64 2.29
N GLN A 120 9.96 -0.56 2.05
CA GLN A 120 9.49 -1.44 0.97
C GLN A 120 8.06 -1.93 1.25
N ALA A 121 7.82 -2.39 2.48
CA ALA A 121 6.49 -2.79 2.94
C ALA A 121 5.45 -1.67 2.80
N ARG A 122 5.81 -0.44 3.19
CA ARG A 122 4.97 0.74 3.02
C ARG A 122 4.59 0.96 1.55
N LEU A 123 5.57 0.94 0.65
CA LEU A 123 5.34 1.16 -0.79
C LEU A 123 4.42 0.09 -1.39
N ALA A 124 4.58 -1.18 -0.98
CA ALA A 124 3.69 -2.25 -1.41
C ALA A 124 2.22 -1.99 -0.99
N PHE A 125 1.99 -1.56 0.24
CA PHE A 125 0.64 -1.22 0.70
C PHE A 125 0.05 0.03 0.06
N LEU A 126 0.86 1.05 -0.26
CA LEU A 126 0.39 2.20 -1.05
C LEU A 126 -0.06 1.78 -2.45
N GLY A 127 0.59 0.79 -3.05
CA GLY A 127 0.13 0.18 -4.30
C GLY A 127 -1.25 -0.47 -4.15
N ALA A 128 -1.42 -1.31 -3.12
CA ALA A 128 -2.70 -1.97 -2.82
C ALA A 128 -3.82 -0.98 -2.48
N ALA A 129 -3.50 0.14 -1.83
CA ALA A 129 -4.47 1.20 -1.53
C ALA A 129 -5.01 1.88 -2.79
N ARG A 130 -4.14 2.15 -3.77
CA ARG A 130 -4.50 2.83 -5.03
C ARG A 130 -5.24 1.93 -6.01
N GLN A 131 -4.99 0.63 -5.96
CA GLN A 131 -5.57 -0.35 -6.87
C GLN A 131 -6.05 -1.58 -6.08
N PRO A 132 -7.10 -1.44 -5.25
CA PRO A 132 -7.64 -2.58 -4.52
C PRO A 132 -8.30 -3.56 -5.51
N PRO A 133 -8.23 -4.88 -5.24
CA PRO A 133 -9.00 -5.86 -5.98
C PRO A 133 -10.49 -5.49 -6.01
N ALA A 134 -11.11 -5.53 -7.20
CA ALA A 134 -12.51 -5.14 -7.38
C ALA A 134 -13.48 -5.94 -6.48
N ALA A 135 -13.14 -7.19 -6.16
CA ALA A 135 -13.93 -8.06 -5.31
C ALA A 135 -13.90 -7.70 -3.80
N THR A 136 -13.03 -6.77 -3.38
CA THR A 136 -12.87 -6.40 -1.96
C THR A 136 -12.42 -4.94 -1.84
N PRO A 137 -13.31 -3.97 -2.12
CA PRO A 137 -12.98 -2.54 -2.10
C PRO A 137 -12.52 -2.05 -0.72
N SER A 138 -12.94 -2.73 0.35
CA SER A 138 -12.51 -2.47 1.72
C SER A 138 -11.00 -2.68 1.96
N ILE A 139 -10.26 -3.28 1.03
CA ILE A 139 -8.79 -3.37 1.07
C ILE A 139 -8.14 -1.97 1.08
N GLY A 140 -8.69 -1.00 0.35
CA GLY A 140 -8.08 0.32 0.17
C GLY A 140 -7.76 1.01 1.50
N PRO A 141 -8.78 1.31 2.34
CA PRO A 141 -8.57 1.96 3.63
C PRO A 141 -7.65 1.17 4.59
N TRP A 142 -7.71 -0.16 4.57
CA TRP A 142 -6.84 -1.00 5.40
C TRP A 142 -5.39 -1.00 4.93
N ALA A 143 -5.16 -0.96 3.61
CA ALA A 143 -3.83 -0.84 3.04
C ALA A 143 -3.21 0.53 3.35
N GLU A 144 -3.99 1.61 3.33
CA GLU A 144 -3.52 2.93 3.77
C GLU A 144 -3.10 2.92 5.25
N ARG A 145 -3.89 2.27 6.12
CA ARG A 145 -3.55 2.13 7.54
C ARG A 145 -2.24 1.35 7.75
N LEU A 146 -2.05 0.26 7.01
CA LEU A 146 -0.82 -0.53 7.04
C LEU A 146 0.38 0.27 6.50
N ALA A 147 0.20 1.05 5.43
CA ALA A 147 1.23 1.95 4.94
C ALA A 147 1.64 2.98 6.01
N GLY A 148 0.68 3.52 6.77
CA GLY A 148 0.94 4.37 7.93
C GLY A 148 1.74 3.67 9.03
N TYR A 149 1.40 2.41 9.34
CA TYR A 149 2.15 1.61 10.31
C TYR A 149 3.61 1.38 9.89
N PHE A 150 3.86 1.01 8.64
CA PHE A 150 5.23 0.80 8.19
C PHE A 150 6.03 2.09 8.08
N ALA A 151 5.38 3.24 7.79
CA ALA A 151 6.01 4.55 7.89
C ALA A 151 6.43 4.87 9.34
N TRP A 152 5.56 4.56 10.31
CA TRP A 152 5.85 4.72 11.74
C TRP A 152 7.01 3.80 12.19
N LYS A 153 7.02 2.54 11.75
CA LYS A 153 8.07 1.56 12.04
C LYS A 153 9.42 2.05 11.50
N ASP A 154 9.46 2.52 10.25
CA ASP A 154 10.65 3.09 9.60
C ASP A 154 11.26 4.25 10.39
N ALA A 155 10.43 5.21 10.79
CA ALA A 155 10.84 6.38 11.55
C ALA A 155 11.40 6.03 12.95
N ARG A 156 10.99 4.90 13.53
CA ARG A 156 11.51 4.42 14.83
C ARG A 156 12.81 3.64 14.68
N SER A 157 12.95 2.83 13.63
CA SER A 157 14.19 2.12 13.33
C SER A 157 15.35 3.10 13.10
N GLY A 158 15.13 4.19 12.38
CA GLY A 158 16.15 5.21 12.14
C GLY A 158 16.57 6.02 13.37
N LYS A 159 15.75 6.07 14.44
CA LYS A 159 16.11 6.72 15.71
C LYS A 159 16.99 5.84 16.60
N GLN A 160 17.01 4.52 16.38
CA GLN A 160 17.86 3.60 17.16
C GLN A 160 19.32 3.59 16.69
N THR A 161 19.61 4.08 15.49
CA THR A 161 20.97 4.22 14.94
C THR A 161 21.65 5.55 15.31
N GLY A 162 21.31 6.14 16.46
CA GLY A 162 22.04 7.29 17.01
C GLY A 162 23.52 6.95 17.27
N PRO A 163 24.43 7.94 17.26
CA PRO A 163 25.87 7.69 17.11
C PRO A 163 26.37 6.74 18.20
N LEU A 164 27.03 5.67 17.76
CA LEU A 164 27.90 4.86 18.61
C LEU A 164 28.88 5.83 19.28
N ARG A 165 28.68 6.07 20.58
CA ARG A 165 29.66 6.76 21.42
C ARG A 165 30.72 5.78 21.86
#